data_AF-H2XNK2-F1
#
_entry.id   AF-H2XNK2-F1
#
_cell.length_a   1.000
_cell.length_b   1.000
_cell.length_c   1.000
_cell.angle_alpha   90.00
_cell.angle_beta   90.00
_cell.angle_gamma   90.00
#
_symmetry.space_group_name_H-M   'P 1'
#
loop_
_entity.id
_entity.type
_entity.pdbx_description
1 polymer ?
#
loop_
_entity_poly.entity_id
_entity_poly.type
_entity_poly.pdbx_seq_one_letter_code
_entity_poly.pdbx_strand_id
1 'polypeptide(L)'
;MWWYFYAHSMFHLTKWFPKDNRIKFRILLLLISIVLLVPEFIVLYLPKTSRACNLPLLNLLVASTVFLFFAIGFALLFSVMEPIPRLIKIAFHAFGVGSLILGVLTAVYTFQASSCEYSTPELYYWCYTSAVISLITCGYFALVLPFWILNEAKPLSVLNWRHRTGFCYEPVACCSCVWHI
;
A
#
# COMPACT_ATOMS: atom_id res chain seq x y z
N MET A 1 -0.80 6.40 -1.93
CA MET A 1 -0.15 5.75 -0.77
C MET A 1 -0.66 4.35 -0.50
N TRP A 2 -1.88 4.02 -0.90
CA TRP A 2 -2.50 2.76 -0.52
C TRP A 2 -1.80 1.52 -1.12
N TRP A 3 -1.13 1.62 -2.27
CA TRP A 3 -0.32 0.52 -2.83
C TRP A 3 0.85 0.14 -1.90
N TYR A 4 1.58 1.13 -1.40
CA TYR A 4 2.64 0.91 -0.41
C TYR A 4 2.07 0.35 0.90
N PHE A 5 0.94 0.90 1.36
CA PHE A 5 0.22 0.39 2.52
C PHE A 5 -0.16 -1.08 2.37
N TYR A 6 -0.74 -1.48 1.23
CA TYR A 6 -1.14 -2.86 0.96
C TYR A 6 0.05 -3.83 1.14
N ALA A 7 1.17 -3.58 0.46
CA ALA A 7 2.35 -4.42 0.56
C ALA A 7 2.95 -4.43 1.98
N HIS A 8 2.95 -3.27 2.65
CA HIS A 8 3.40 -3.14 4.03
C HIS A 8 2.51 -3.96 4.99
N SER A 9 1.19 -3.79 4.94
CA SER A 9 0.25 -4.54 5.77
C SER A 9 0.33 -6.04 5.53
N MET A 10 0.43 -6.48 4.27
CA MET A 10 0.59 -7.91 3.94
C MET A 10 1.87 -8.50 4.55
N PHE A 11 2.98 -7.78 4.53
CA PHE A 11 4.21 -8.20 5.19
C PHE A 11 4.03 -8.42 6.69
N HIS A 12 3.37 -7.49 7.39
CA HIS A 12 3.12 -7.61 8.82
C HIS A 12 2.14 -8.76 9.13
N LEU A 13 1.05 -8.86 8.36
CA LEU A 13 0.07 -9.94 8.50
C LEU A 13 0.69 -11.32 8.29
N THR A 14 1.53 -11.50 7.27
CA THR A 14 2.19 -12.80 7.01
C THR A 14 3.00 -13.26 8.22
N LYS A 15 3.66 -12.32 8.91
CA LYS A 15 4.50 -12.61 10.07
C LYS A 15 3.72 -12.93 11.34
N TRP A 16 2.45 -12.56 11.41
CA TRP A 16 1.57 -12.93 12.52
C TRP A 16 1.17 -14.42 12.47
N PHE A 17 1.25 -15.06 11.30
CA PHE A 17 0.91 -16.47 11.16
C PHE A 17 2.09 -17.41 11.47
N PRO A 18 1.83 -18.56 12.15
CA PRO A 18 2.82 -19.62 12.35
C PRO A 18 3.40 -20.10 11.02
N LYS A 19 4.69 -20.46 11.01
CA LYS A 19 5.43 -20.82 9.78
C LYS A 19 4.72 -21.92 8.98
N ASP A 20 4.14 -22.90 9.66
CA ASP A 20 3.48 -24.06 9.05
C ASP A 20 2.20 -23.70 8.28
N ASN A 21 1.57 -22.56 8.61
CA ASN A 21 0.34 -22.09 7.94
C ASN A 21 0.59 -21.02 6.87
N ARG A 22 1.85 -20.60 6.64
CA ARG A 22 2.14 -19.48 5.71
C ARG A 22 1.79 -19.78 4.27
N ILE A 23 1.77 -21.05 3.83
CA ILE A 23 1.33 -21.42 2.47
C ILE A 23 -0.15 -21.07 2.27
N LYS A 24 -1.01 -21.36 3.26
CA LYS A 24 -2.44 -21.00 3.21
C LYS A 24 -2.62 -19.49 3.13
N PHE A 25 -1.82 -18.75 3.90
CA PHE A 25 -1.82 -17.28 3.85
C PHE A 25 -1.36 -16.74 2.49
N ARG A 26 -0.35 -17.35 1.85
CA ARG A 26 0.11 -16.95 0.51
C ARG A 26 -0.98 -17.15 -0.55
N ILE A 27 -1.72 -18.25 -0.47
CA ILE A 27 -2.88 -18.50 -1.35
C ILE A 27 -3.94 -17.42 -1.13
N LEU A 28 -4.26 -17.11 0.12
CA LEU A 28 -5.20 -16.03 0.45
C LEU A 28 -4.72 -14.67 -0.09
N LEU A 29 -3.44 -14.36 0.06
CA LEU A 29 -2.83 -13.13 -0.45
C LEU A 29 -2.97 -13.03 -1.97
N LEU A 30 -2.71 -14.12 -2.71
CA LEU A 30 -2.91 -14.18 -4.16
C LEU A 30 -4.38 -13.95 -4.53
N LEU A 31 -5.33 -14.57 -3.81
CA LEU A 31 -6.75 -14.36 -4.05
C LEU A 31 -7.16 -12.91 -3.82
N ILE A 32 -6.71 -12.29 -2.73
CA ILE A 32 -6.96 -10.86 -2.45
C ILE A 32 -6.35 -9.98 -3.54
N SER A 33 -5.11 -10.28 -3.97
CA SER A 33 -4.44 -9.56 -5.05
C SER A 33 -5.22 -9.59 -6.37
N ILE A 34 -5.76 -10.77 -6.74
CA ILE A 34 -6.60 -10.92 -7.93
C ILE A 34 -7.87 -10.09 -7.79
N VAL A 35 -8.54 -10.16 -6.64
CA VAL A 35 -9.77 -9.38 -6.37
C VAL A 35 -9.53 -7.88 -6.46
N LEU A 36 -8.34 -7.38 -6.04
CA LEU A 36 -7.98 -5.97 -6.18
C LEU A 36 -7.75 -5.54 -7.64
N LEU A 37 -7.23 -6.43 -8.49
CA LEU A 37 -6.98 -6.14 -9.91
C LEU A 37 -8.26 -6.14 -10.76
N VAL A 38 -9.21 -7.02 -10.47
CA VAL A 38 -10.46 -7.17 -11.22
C VAL A 38 -11.18 -5.85 -11.49
N PRO A 39 -11.48 -5.00 -10.48
CA PRO A 39 -12.20 -3.77 -10.71
C PRO A 39 -11.40 -2.76 -11.55
N GLU A 40 -10.08 -2.70 -11.42
CA GLU A 40 -9.25 -1.82 -12.27
C GLU A 40 -9.34 -2.24 -13.74
N PHE A 41 -9.28 -3.55 -14.01
CA PHE A 41 -9.44 -4.06 -15.37
C PHE A 41 -10.86 -3.79 -15.91
N ILE A 42 -11.90 -4.00 -15.11
CA ILE A 42 -13.28 -3.70 -15.53
C ILE A 42 -13.39 -2.25 -15.98
N VAL A 43 -12.82 -1.31 -15.22
CA VAL A 43 -12.85 0.12 -15.57
C VAL A 43 -12.00 0.41 -16.83
N LEU A 44 -10.85 -0.23 -16.99
CA LEU A 44 -10.00 -0.09 -18.19
C LEU A 44 -10.66 -0.64 -19.47
N TYR A 45 -11.45 -1.71 -19.39
CA TYR A 45 -12.12 -2.32 -20.54
C TYR A 45 -13.42 -1.61 -20.95
N LEU A 46 -13.96 -0.72 -20.13
CA LEU A 46 -15.18 0.03 -20.47
C LEU A 46 -14.92 0.97 -21.67
N PRO A 47 -15.70 0.89 -22.76
CA PRO A 47 -15.44 1.69 -23.96
C PRO A 47 -15.63 3.20 -23.76
N LYS A 48 -16.31 3.62 -22.68
CA LYS A 48 -16.61 5.01 -22.37
C LYS A 48 -15.51 5.73 -21.59
N THR A 49 -14.54 5.03 -21.00
CA THR A 49 -13.59 5.63 -20.04
C THR A 49 -12.53 6.55 -20.64
N SER A 50 -12.25 6.49 -21.93
CA SER A 50 -11.19 7.31 -22.57
C SER A 50 -11.65 8.61 -23.23
N ARG A 51 -12.95 8.77 -23.50
CA ARG A 51 -13.44 9.80 -24.45
C ARG A 51 -14.20 10.96 -23.81
N ALA A 52 -14.42 10.93 -22.50
CA ALA A 52 -15.45 11.74 -21.87
C ALA A 52 -14.98 12.56 -20.65
N CYS A 53 -13.69 12.53 -20.31
CA CYS A 53 -13.11 13.38 -19.26
C CYS A 53 -11.89 14.15 -19.80
N ASN A 54 -11.84 15.46 -19.56
CA ASN A 54 -10.73 16.33 -20.01
C ASN A 54 -9.49 16.23 -19.11
N LEU A 55 -9.57 15.47 -18.01
CA LEU A 55 -8.49 15.28 -17.05
C LEU A 55 -7.87 13.89 -17.19
N PRO A 56 -6.61 13.70 -16.80
CA PRO A 56 -5.85 12.48 -17.06
C PRO A 56 -6.21 11.30 -16.14
N LEU A 57 -7.50 11.13 -15.79
CA LEU A 57 -7.98 10.07 -14.89
C LEU A 57 -7.65 8.66 -15.41
N LEU A 58 -7.77 8.44 -16.72
CA LEU A 58 -7.42 7.15 -17.32
C LEU A 58 -5.93 6.84 -17.18
N ASN A 59 -5.06 7.83 -17.39
CA ASN A 59 -3.61 7.67 -17.23
C ASN A 59 -3.25 7.37 -15.77
N LEU A 60 -3.96 8.00 -14.82
CA LEU A 60 -3.80 7.73 -13.40
C LEU A 60 -4.30 6.33 -13.02
N LEU A 61 -5.37 5.84 -13.64
CA LEU A 61 -5.82 4.46 -13.48
C LEU A 61 -4.78 3.46 -14.01
N VAL A 62 -4.24 3.67 -15.22
CA VAL A 62 -3.18 2.82 -15.76
C VAL A 62 -1.95 2.81 -14.84
N ALA A 63 -1.55 3.98 -14.33
CA ALA A 63 -0.48 4.07 -13.34
C ALA A 63 -0.83 3.34 -12.04
N SER A 64 -2.07 3.45 -11.55
CA SER A 64 -2.58 2.68 -10.40
C SER A 64 -2.39 1.18 -10.60
N THR A 65 -2.75 0.67 -11.78
CA THR A 65 -2.63 -0.76 -12.11
C THR A 65 -1.19 -1.22 -12.11
N VAL A 66 -0.29 -0.45 -12.71
CA VAL A 66 1.15 -0.74 -12.67
C VAL A 66 1.67 -0.76 -11.23
N PHE A 67 1.28 0.22 -10.40
CA PHE A 67 1.67 0.27 -9.00
C PHE A 67 1.08 -0.88 -8.17
N LEU A 68 -0.13 -1.33 -8.49
CA LEU A 68 -0.75 -2.49 -7.87
C LEU A 68 0.02 -3.77 -8.19
N PHE A 69 0.47 -3.97 -9.43
CA PHE A 69 1.36 -5.09 -9.75
C PHE A 69 2.66 -5.09 -8.94
N PHE A 70 3.31 -3.92 -8.79
CA PHE A 70 4.49 -3.80 -7.93
C PHE A 70 4.16 -4.11 -6.47
N ALA A 71 3.04 -3.60 -5.94
CA ALA A 71 2.62 -3.86 -4.57
C ALA A 71 2.37 -5.35 -4.31
N ILE A 72 1.71 -6.05 -5.23
CA ILE A 72 1.49 -7.50 -5.19
C ILE A 72 2.84 -8.24 -5.22
N GLY A 73 3.74 -7.83 -6.11
CA GLY A 73 5.09 -8.41 -6.20
C GLY A 73 5.86 -8.28 -4.89
N PHE A 74 5.88 -7.09 -4.28
CA PHE A 74 6.50 -6.88 -2.97
C PHE A 74 5.83 -7.70 -1.87
N ALA A 75 4.49 -7.74 -1.83
CA ALA A 75 3.75 -8.53 -0.84
C ALA A 75 4.11 -10.02 -0.92
N LEU A 76 4.22 -10.57 -2.15
CA LEU A 76 4.65 -11.95 -2.38
C LEU A 76 6.10 -12.17 -1.98
N LEU A 77 7.03 -11.30 -2.39
CA LEU A 77 8.45 -11.38 -2.01
C LEU A 77 8.62 -11.39 -0.48
N PHE A 78 7.93 -10.48 0.21
CA PHE A 78 7.95 -10.39 1.66
C PHE A 78 7.32 -11.59 2.36
N SER A 79 6.38 -12.28 1.72
CA SER A 79 5.78 -13.49 2.27
C SER A 79 6.69 -14.73 2.20
N VAL A 80 7.74 -14.70 1.36
CA VAL A 80 8.66 -15.83 1.12
C VAL A 80 10.07 -15.60 1.66
N MET A 81 10.53 -14.35 1.78
CA MET A 81 11.91 -14.04 2.16
C MET A 81 12.09 -13.81 3.66
N GLU A 82 12.88 -14.67 4.31
CA GLU A 82 13.40 -14.46 5.68
C GLU A 82 14.90 -14.84 5.72
N PRO A 83 15.84 -13.90 5.97
CA PRO A 83 15.67 -12.45 6.14
C PRO A 83 15.48 -11.70 4.80
N ILE A 84 14.92 -10.49 4.84
CA ILE A 84 14.74 -9.65 3.63
C ILE A 84 16.05 -8.92 3.28
N PRO A 85 16.59 -9.07 2.05
CA PRO A 85 17.77 -8.36 1.58
C PRO A 85 17.64 -6.84 1.64
N ARG A 86 18.73 -6.13 1.98
CA ARG A 86 18.77 -4.67 2.10
C ARG A 86 18.34 -3.96 0.79
N LEU A 87 18.76 -4.48 -0.36
CA LEU A 87 18.41 -3.92 -1.67
C LEU A 87 16.89 -3.88 -1.89
N ILE A 88 16.18 -4.95 -1.50
CA ILE A 88 14.72 -5.04 -1.64
C ILE A 88 14.04 -4.04 -0.69
N LYS A 89 14.56 -3.85 0.53
CA LYS A 89 14.04 -2.81 1.44
C LYS A 89 14.17 -1.41 0.85
N ILE A 90 15.33 -1.07 0.27
CA ILE A 90 15.56 0.22 -0.37
C ILE A 90 14.58 0.41 -1.54
N ALA A 91 14.46 -0.60 -2.40
CA ALA A 91 13.51 -0.57 -3.52
C ALA A 91 12.07 -0.38 -3.04
N PHE A 92 11.68 -1.02 -1.94
CA PHE A 92 10.36 -0.89 -1.36
C PHE A 92 10.09 0.52 -0.83
N HIS A 93 11.05 1.16 -0.16
CA HIS A 93 10.89 2.55 0.28
C HIS A 93 10.86 3.54 -0.89
N ALA A 94 11.65 3.31 -1.95
CA ALA A 94 11.56 4.09 -3.19
C ALA A 94 10.17 3.95 -3.85
N PHE A 95 9.63 2.73 -3.87
CA PHE A 95 8.25 2.47 -4.29
C PHE A 95 7.22 3.20 -3.40
N GLY A 96 7.50 3.33 -2.09
CA GLY A 96 6.75 4.18 -1.17
C GLY A 96 6.69 5.62 -1.66
N VAL A 97 7.83 6.26 -1.95
CA VAL A 97 7.87 7.63 -2.47
C VAL A 97 7.06 7.77 -3.77
N GLY A 98 7.22 6.83 -4.71
CA GLY A 98 6.42 6.81 -5.94
C GLY A 98 4.92 6.70 -5.66
N SER A 99 4.53 5.86 -4.71
CA SER A 99 3.13 5.68 -4.30
C SER A 99 2.55 6.94 -3.66
N LEU A 100 3.39 7.79 -3.07
CA LEU A 100 2.97 9.06 -2.44
C LEU A 100 2.64 10.05 -3.54
N ILE A 101 3.57 10.22 -4.49
CA ILE A 101 3.41 11.08 -5.66
C ILE A 101 2.14 10.68 -6.43
N LEU A 102 1.98 9.40 -6.76
CA LEU A 102 0.80 8.92 -7.48
C LEU A 102 -0.49 9.16 -6.67
N GLY A 103 -0.47 8.96 -5.36
CA GLY A 103 -1.63 9.24 -4.50
C GLY A 103 -2.03 10.71 -4.47
N VAL A 104 -1.05 11.61 -4.38
CA VAL A 104 -1.27 13.07 -4.42
C VAL A 104 -1.82 13.50 -5.78
N LEU A 105 -1.21 13.04 -6.88
CA LEU A 105 -1.69 13.34 -8.23
C LEU A 105 -3.12 12.82 -8.43
N THR A 106 -3.41 11.59 -8.00
CA THR A 106 -4.75 11.02 -8.06
C THR A 106 -5.76 11.88 -7.30
N ALA A 107 -5.42 12.33 -6.08
CA ALA A 107 -6.30 13.20 -5.31
C ALA A 107 -6.54 14.55 -5.99
N VAL A 108 -5.48 15.25 -6.41
CA VAL A 108 -5.59 16.56 -7.06
C VAL A 108 -6.44 16.49 -8.32
N TYR A 109 -6.11 15.57 -9.24
CA TYR A 109 -6.83 15.48 -10.51
C TYR A 109 -8.25 14.98 -10.35
N THR A 110 -8.52 14.08 -9.40
CA THR A 110 -9.89 13.61 -9.17
C THR A 110 -10.77 14.69 -8.57
N PHE A 111 -10.28 15.47 -7.60
CA PHE A 111 -11.05 16.58 -7.03
C PHE A 111 -11.33 17.70 -8.04
N GLN A 112 -10.48 17.88 -9.06
CA GLN A 112 -10.73 18.78 -10.18
C GLN A 112 -11.70 18.21 -11.22
N ALA A 113 -11.92 16.89 -11.21
CA ALA A 113 -12.72 16.16 -12.19
C ALA A 113 -14.17 15.93 -11.79
N SER A 114 -14.75 16.79 -10.94
CA SER A 114 -16.14 16.63 -10.48
C SER A 114 -17.15 16.58 -11.63
N SER A 115 -16.89 17.26 -12.75
CA SER A 115 -17.72 17.18 -13.95
C SER A 115 -17.69 15.82 -14.65
N CYS A 116 -16.64 15.01 -14.42
CA CYS A 116 -16.50 13.67 -15.00
C CYS A 116 -17.34 12.60 -14.28
N GLU A 117 -18.01 12.97 -13.17
CA GLU A 117 -18.96 12.12 -12.46
C GLU A 117 -20.13 11.68 -13.37
N TYR A 118 -20.62 12.58 -14.22
CA TYR A 118 -21.76 12.29 -15.11
C TYR A 118 -21.35 11.63 -16.43
N SER A 119 -20.11 11.86 -16.87
CA SER A 119 -19.65 11.43 -18.19
C SER A 119 -18.93 10.07 -18.15
N THR A 120 -18.13 9.83 -17.11
CA THR A 120 -17.40 8.57 -16.86
C THR A 120 -17.48 8.18 -15.38
N PRO A 121 -18.67 7.86 -14.85
CA PRO A 121 -18.88 7.64 -13.42
C PRO A 121 -17.99 6.54 -12.86
N GLU A 122 -17.81 5.43 -13.58
CA GLU A 122 -17.04 4.28 -13.11
C GLU A 122 -15.57 4.64 -12.88
N LEU A 123 -14.98 5.39 -13.82
CA LEU A 123 -13.60 5.87 -13.70
C LEU A 123 -13.46 6.93 -12.60
N TYR A 124 -14.40 7.87 -12.54
CA TYR A 124 -14.39 8.94 -11.56
C TYR A 124 -14.46 8.39 -10.13
N TYR A 125 -15.46 7.55 -9.82
CA TYR A 125 -15.61 6.99 -8.49
C TYR A 125 -14.47 6.05 -8.12
N TRP A 126 -13.90 5.30 -9.07
CA TRP A 126 -12.73 4.49 -8.81
C TRP A 126 -11.51 5.35 -8.41
N CYS A 127 -11.21 6.38 -9.20
CA CYS A 127 -10.14 7.33 -8.88
C CYS A 127 -10.41 8.06 -7.56
N TYR A 128 -11.68 8.40 -7.26
CA TYR A 128 -12.07 9.07 -6.02
C TYR A 128 -11.85 8.18 -4.80
N THR A 129 -12.32 6.93 -4.85
CA THR A 129 -12.06 5.95 -3.79
C THR A 129 -10.56 5.72 -3.60
N SER A 130 -9.80 5.56 -4.69
CA SER A 130 -8.33 5.42 -4.65
C SER A 130 -7.64 6.65 -4.03
N ALA A 131 -8.12 7.86 -4.33
CA ALA A 131 -7.65 9.11 -3.74
C ALA A 131 -7.93 9.15 -2.23
N VAL A 132 -9.16 8.87 -1.80
CA VAL A 132 -9.55 8.87 -0.38
C VAL A 132 -8.74 7.84 0.41
N ILE A 133 -8.61 6.60 -0.08
CA ILE A 133 -7.79 5.58 0.58
C ILE A 133 -6.31 6.01 0.60
N SER A 134 -5.81 6.63 -0.47
CA SER A 134 -4.46 7.21 -0.49
C SER A 134 -4.26 8.28 0.57
N LEU A 135 -5.23 9.16 0.81
CA LEU A 135 -5.13 10.20 1.85
C LEU A 135 -5.14 9.60 3.25
N ILE A 136 -6.04 8.64 3.51
CA ILE A 136 -6.10 7.93 4.80
C ILE A 136 -4.78 7.22 5.09
N THR A 137 -4.27 6.47 4.11
CA THR A 137 -3.00 5.75 4.26
C THR A 137 -1.79 6.69 4.34
N CYS A 138 -1.85 7.86 3.69
CA CYS A 138 -0.87 8.92 3.88
C CYS A 138 -0.87 9.41 5.34
N GLY A 139 -2.04 9.64 5.92
CA GLY A 139 -2.19 10.02 7.33
C GLY A 139 -1.59 8.97 8.27
N TYR A 140 -1.86 7.69 8.03
CA TYR A 140 -1.23 6.59 8.77
C TYR A 140 0.31 6.67 8.74
N PHE A 141 0.91 6.80 7.55
CA PHE A 141 2.37 6.88 7.44
C PHE A 141 2.94 8.19 7.99
N ALA A 142 2.22 9.30 7.93
CA ALA A 142 2.63 10.54 8.57
C ALA A 142 2.72 10.39 10.10
N LEU A 143 1.88 9.54 10.70
CA LEU A 143 1.93 9.20 12.12
C LEU A 143 3.06 8.21 12.46
N VAL A 144 3.27 7.18 11.62
CA VAL A 144 4.25 6.11 11.89
C VAL A 144 5.70 6.52 11.56
N LEU A 145 5.90 7.31 10.50
CA LEU A 145 7.22 7.66 9.97
C LEU A 145 8.15 8.35 11.00
N PRO A 146 7.68 9.29 11.86
CA PRO A 146 8.52 9.88 12.89
C PRO A 146 9.12 8.83 13.85
N PHE A 147 8.34 7.82 14.22
CA PHE A 147 8.82 6.73 15.07
C PHE A 147 9.92 5.90 14.37
N TRP A 148 9.76 5.65 13.07
CA TRP A 148 10.79 5.01 12.25
C TRP A 148 12.10 5.80 12.27
N ILE A 149 12.02 7.10 11.99
CA ILE A 149 13.17 8.01 11.94
C ILE A 149 13.87 8.08 13.30
N LEU A 150 13.10 8.22 14.39
CA LEU A 150 13.65 8.29 15.74
C LEU A 150 14.39 7.01 16.14
N ASN A 151 13.86 5.84 15.79
CA ASN A 151 14.50 4.58 16.12
C ASN A 151 15.75 4.30 15.27
N GLU A 152 15.78 4.73 13.99
CA GLU A 152 16.98 4.68 13.15
C GLU A 152 18.07 5.63 13.67
N ALA A 153 17.69 6.84 14.08
CA ALA A 153 18.63 7.81 14.65
C ALA A 153 19.14 7.41 16.05
N LYS A 154 18.26 6.80 16.86
CA LYS A 154 18.56 6.32 18.22
C LYS A 154 17.96 4.94 18.43
N PRO A 155 18.73 3.86 18.21
CA PRO A 155 18.25 2.50 18.42
C PRO A 155 17.71 2.32 19.85
N LEU A 156 16.62 1.57 19.99
CA LEU A 156 15.95 1.27 21.27
C LEU A 156 15.21 2.45 21.92
N SER A 157 15.16 3.61 21.28
CA SER A 157 14.42 4.77 21.81
C SER A 157 12.91 4.63 21.71
N VAL A 158 12.42 3.95 20.66
CA VAL A 158 10.99 3.72 20.43
C VAL A 158 10.56 2.33 20.86
N LEU A 159 11.35 1.30 20.53
CA LEU A 159 11.08 -0.09 20.92
C LEU A 159 12.30 -0.68 21.64
N ASN A 160 12.16 -0.97 22.93
CA ASN A 160 13.19 -1.63 23.71
C ASN A 160 12.85 -3.12 23.89
N TRP A 161 13.40 -3.95 23.00
CA TRP A 161 13.15 -5.40 23.03
C TRP A 161 13.73 -6.08 24.27
N ARG A 162 14.77 -5.52 24.92
CA ARG A 162 15.36 -6.08 26.15
C ARG A 162 14.42 -5.94 27.34
N HIS A 163 13.76 -4.79 27.45
CA HIS A 163 12.83 -4.51 28.54
C HIS A 163 11.36 -4.77 28.17
N ARG A 164 11.08 -5.21 26.93
CA ARG A 164 9.72 -5.38 26.38
C ARG A 164 8.86 -4.13 26.61
N THR A 165 9.44 -2.96 26.38
CA THR A 165 8.77 -1.66 26.55
C THR A 165 8.85 -0.86 25.27
N GLY A 166 7.96 0.11 25.12
CA GLY A 166 7.91 1.00 23.96
C GLY A 166 6.85 0.59 22.94
N PHE A 167 6.94 1.15 21.74
CA PHE A 167 5.91 1.05 20.72
C PHE A 167 6.35 0.10 19.59
N CYS A 168 5.58 -0.97 19.35
CA CYS A 168 5.93 -1.97 18.34
C CYS A 168 5.37 -1.59 16.97
N TYR A 169 6.12 -0.79 16.23
CA TYR A 169 5.75 -0.35 14.87
C TYR A 169 6.43 -1.18 13.75
N GLU A 170 7.36 -2.09 14.09
CA GLU A 170 7.97 -3.04 13.17
C GLU A 170 7.68 -4.50 13.55
N PRO A 171 7.67 -5.43 12.59
CA PRO A 171 7.42 -6.83 12.88
C PRO A 171 8.75 -7.51 13.25
N VAL A 172 9.11 -7.39 14.53
CA VAL A 172 10.22 -8.12 15.14
C VAL A 172 9.75 -9.46 15.71
N ALA A 173 10.55 -10.51 15.54
CA ALA A 173 10.20 -11.88 15.94
C ALA A 173 9.93 -12.06 17.45
N CYS A 174 10.24 -11.06 18.28
CA CYS A 174 10.15 -11.12 19.74
C CYS A 174 9.06 -10.23 20.36
N CYS A 175 8.28 -9.47 19.59
CA CYS A 175 7.23 -8.62 20.16
C CYS A 175 5.93 -9.40 20.34
N SER A 176 5.82 -10.08 21.48
CA SER A 176 4.58 -10.76 21.87
C SER A 176 3.52 -9.79 22.41
N CYS A 177 3.86 -8.67 23.05
CA CYS A 177 2.89 -7.69 23.56
C CYS A 177 3.56 -6.34 23.85
N VAL A 178 3.55 -5.35 22.95
CA VAL A 178 3.50 -3.93 23.33
C VAL A 178 2.91 -3.13 22.18
N TRP A 179 1.63 -2.73 22.30
CA TRP A 179 0.86 -1.87 21.39
C TRP A 179 1.22 -1.98 19.90
N HIS A 180 0.48 -2.82 19.18
CA HIS A 180 0.46 -2.84 17.73
C HIS A 180 -0.50 -1.72 17.25
N ILE A 181 -0.03 -0.80 16.39
CA ILE A 181 -0.92 0.00 15.52
C ILE A 181 -0.79 -0.54 14.10
#